data_AF-A0A284RX18-F1
#
_entry.id   AF-A0A284RX18-F1
#
_cell.length_a   1.000
_cell.length_b   1.000
_cell.length_c   1.000
_cell.angle_alpha   90.00
_cell.angle_beta   90.00
_cell.angle_gamma   90.00
#
_symmetry.space_group_name_H-M   'P 1'
#
loop_
_entity.id
_entity.type
_entity.pdbx_description
1 polymer ?
#
loop_
_entity_poly.entity_id
_entity_poly.type
_entity_poly.pdbx_seq_one_letter_code
_entity_poly.pdbx_strand_id
1 'polypeptide(L)'
;MANSVTEDARKNYGAGLLRFTQFCDAYSVPESLRVPASKPLLALFVSEMGAGKVQSSTVDSWLSGLALWHDVQGAYWYGGRILSRTKQGAAAMAPPSTKAPRMPVTEKHIASLRSHLDLNDPFDAAVWAVATIAWHGCARLGELLPSQSKPFNTSRNVYRACPRKSGIASNGHEWINLFIPYTKTKKFRGDWISLTSTNDVSDPIHALQNHLNINNDLPSEAPLFAYSLSSSSWGKLSKEAFLARCAQIWALDDLDAASGHSFRIGGTTYLLLLGVDPWVVMKQGRWSSKAFLLYWRKVEEILPLFIGDAMDKFTSIKNAVSRLGSL
;
A
#
# COMPACT_ATOMS: atom_id res chain seq x y z
N MET A 1 -24.41 -4.97 14.20
CA MET A 1 -23.59 -3.96 13.48
C MET A 1 -22.18 -3.78 14.04
N ALA A 2 -21.93 -3.86 15.35
CA ALA A 2 -20.56 -3.66 15.89
C ALA A 2 -19.50 -4.68 15.37
N ASN A 3 -19.91 -5.91 15.04
CA ASN A 3 -19.01 -6.95 14.51
C ASN A 3 -18.82 -6.91 12.99
N SER A 4 -19.51 -6.04 12.25
CA SER A 4 -19.34 -5.92 10.78
C SER A 4 -18.21 -4.98 10.37
N VAL A 5 -17.45 -4.45 11.34
CA VAL A 5 -16.34 -3.51 11.11
C VAL A 5 -15.02 -4.12 11.61
N THR A 6 -13.96 -4.05 10.81
CA THR A 6 -12.64 -4.56 11.20
C THR A 6 -12.10 -3.85 12.43
N GLU A 7 -11.30 -4.53 13.26
CA GLU A 7 -10.71 -3.95 14.48
C GLU A 7 -10.00 -2.60 14.26
N ASP A 8 -9.18 -2.49 13.21
CA ASP A 8 -8.49 -1.24 12.87
C ASP A 8 -9.47 -0.10 12.55
N ALA A 9 -10.62 -0.40 11.94
CA ALA A 9 -11.65 0.59 11.64
C ALA A 9 -12.46 0.97 12.89
N ARG A 10 -12.67 0.05 13.84
CA ARG A 10 -13.30 0.37 15.14
C ARG A 10 -12.47 1.37 15.94
N LYS A 11 -11.14 1.23 15.97
CA LYS A 11 -10.24 2.18 16.64
C LYS A 11 -10.36 3.59 16.05
N ASN A 12 -10.38 3.70 14.72
CA ASN A 12 -10.53 5.00 14.04
C ASN A 12 -11.92 5.63 14.26
N TYR A 13 -12.98 4.83 14.26
CA TYR A 13 -14.34 5.31 14.50
C TYR A 13 -14.56 5.75 15.95
N GLY A 14 -13.94 5.06 16.92
CA GLY A 14 -13.95 5.48 18.32
C GLY A 14 -13.35 6.88 18.54
N ALA A 15 -12.31 7.24 17.77
CA ALA A 15 -11.73 8.58 17.84
C ALA A 15 -12.72 9.68 17.40
N GLY A 16 -13.57 9.40 16.40
CA GLY A 16 -14.62 10.33 15.97
C GLY A 16 -15.66 10.60 17.05
N LEU A 17 -16.13 9.52 17.67
CA LEU A 17 -17.09 9.60 18.77
C LEU A 17 -16.53 10.36 19.96
N LEU A 18 -15.31 10.03 20.38
CA LEU A 18 -14.63 10.73 21.48
C LEU A 18 -14.56 12.24 21.20
N ARG A 19 -14.15 12.64 19.99
CA ARG A 19 -14.03 14.06 19.63
C ARG A 19 -15.38 14.77 19.59
N PHE A 20 -16.42 14.09 19.11
CA PHE A 20 -17.78 14.63 19.12
C PHE A 20 -18.31 14.82 20.55
N THR A 21 -18.10 13.84 21.43
CA THR A 21 -18.49 13.94 22.84
C THR A 21 -17.74 15.08 23.53
N GLN A 22 -16.43 15.20 23.34
CA GLN A 22 -15.63 16.32 23.87
C GLN A 22 -16.14 17.68 23.41
N PHE A 23 -16.50 17.80 22.13
CA PHE A 23 -17.14 19.01 21.61
C PHE A 23 -18.49 19.27 22.30
N CYS A 24 -19.35 18.28 22.37
CA CYS A 24 -20.66 18.43 23.01
C CYS A 24 -20.55 18.80 24.50
N ASP A 25 -19.59 18.24 25.23
CA ASP A 25 -19.33 18.58 26.63
C ASP A 25 -18.83 20.02 26.77
N ALA A 26 -17.86 20.42 25.94
CA ALA A 26 -17.30 21.78 25.96
C ALA A 26 -18.36 22.87 25.68
N TYR A 27 -19.33 22.57 24.82
CA TYR A 27 -20.42 23.48 24.45
C TYR A 27 -21.74 23.20 25.20
N SER A 28 -21.71 22.37 26.25
CA SER A 28 -22.88 22.04 27.08
C SER A 28 -24.10 21.54 26.28
N VAL A 29 -23.87 20.79 25.20
CA VAL A 29 -24.93 20.20 24.37
C VAL A 29 -25.59 19.05 25.15
N PRO A 30 -26.91 19.13 25.44
CA PRO A 30 -27.64 18.08 26.14
C PRO A 30 -27.52 16.72 25.44
N GLU A 31 -27.40 15.64 26.22
CA GLU A 31 -27.26 14.28 25.68
C GLU A 31 -28.40 13.90 24.73
N SER A 32 -29.62 14.33 25.04
CA SER A 32 -30.82 14.14 24.20
C SER A 32 -30.72 14.75 22.80
N LEU A 33 -29.80 15.70 22.57
CA LEU A 33 -29.57 16.32 21.26
C LEU A 33 -28.36 15.76 20.52
N ARG A 34 -27.59 14.86 21.15
CA ARG A 34 -26.37 14.27 20.56
C ARG A 34 -26.69 13.15 19.59
N VAL A 35 -27.83 12.46 19.77
CA VAL A 35 -28.32 11.39 18.91
C VAL A 35 -29.86 11.47 18.83
N PRO A 36 -30.45 11.75 17.65
CA PRO A 36 -29.78 12.10 16.40
C PRO A 36 -29.21 13.52 16.42
N ALA A 37 -27.92 13.65 16.07
CA ALA A 37 -27.26 14.94 15.89
C ALA A 37 -27.86 15.70 14.70
N SER A 38 -28.30 16.94 14.93
CA SER A 38 -28.91 17.79 13.90
C SER A 38 -27.90 18.28 12.85
N LYS A 39 -28.40 18.72 11.67
CA LYS A 39 -27.54 19.30 10.60
C LYS A 39 -26.65 20.45 11.11
N PRO A 40 -27.17 21.43 11.88
CA PRO A 40 -26.35 22.51 12.43
C PRO A 40 -25.32 22.01 13.45
N LEU A 41 -25.68 21.05 14.31
CA LEU A 41 -24.76 20.50 15.32
C LEU A 41 -23.56 19.81 14.67
N LEU A 42 -23.81 19.00 13.63
CA LEU A 42 -22.75 18.34 12.86
C LEU A 42 -21.85 19.36 12.15
N ALA A 43 -22.43 20.44 11.61
CA ALA A 43 -21.67 21.50 10.97
C ALA A 43 -20.80 22.27 11.98
N LEU A 44 -21.37 22.65 13.13
CA LEU A 44 -20.64 23.32 14.21
C LEU A 44 -19.49 22.44 14.71
N PHE A 45 -19.73 21.14 14.93
CA PHE A 45 -18.67 20.20 15.28
C PHE A 45 -17.51 20.22 14.28
N VAL A 46 -17.79 20.16 12.97
CA VAL A 46 -16.74 20.20 11.93
C VAL A 46 -16.04 21.54 11.88
N SER A 47 -16.78 22.65 12.02
CA SER A 47 -16.21 23.99 12.04
C SER A 47 -15.26 24.16 13.23
N GLU A 48 -15.71 23.82 14.42
CA GLU A 48 -14.98 24.02 15.67
C GLU A 48 -13.81 23.05 15.83
N MET A 49 -14.02 21.77 15.55
CA MET A 49 -12.99 20.75 15.80
C MET A 49 -12.10 20.49 14.59
N GLY A 50 -12.58 20.84 13.39
CA GLY A 50 -11.95 20.49 12.13
C GLY A 50 -11.17 21.63 11.49
N ALA A 51 -11.84 22.74 11.21
CA ALA A 51 -11.31 23.85 10.42
C ALA A 51 -10.01 24.43 11.02
N GLY A 52 -8.95 24.57 10.22
CA GLY A 52 -7.66 25.08 10.68
C GLY A 52 -6.85 24.12 11.56
N LYS A 53 -7.47 23.05 12.09
CA LYS A 53 -6.89 22.20 13.14
C LYS A 53 -6.43 20.84 12.64
N VAL A 54 -7.15 20.24 11.69
CA VAL A 54 -6.85 18.89 11.20
C VAL A 54 -6.99 18.77 9.69
N GLN A 55 -6.40 17.70 9.13
CA GLN A 55 -6.56 17.34 7.73
C GLN A 55 -8.01 16.95 7.40
N SER A 56 -8.46 17.21 6.17
CA SER A 56 -9.81 16.84 5.70
C SER A 56 -10.12 15.36 5.93
N SER A 57 -9.15 14.47 5.72
CA SER A 57 -9.32 13.02 5.93
C SER A 57 -9.64 12.64 7.38
N THR A 58 -9.18 13.45 8.34
CA THR A 58 -9.47 13.26 9.76
C THR A 58 -10.93 13.58 10.04
N VAL A 59 -11.43 14.70 9.51
CA VAL A 59 -12.85 15.09 9.59
C VAL A 59 -13.74 14.00 8.98
N ASP A 60 -13.37 13.47 7.81
CA ASP A 60 -14.10 12.37 7.15
C ASP A 60 -14.18 11.12 8.02
N SER A 61 -13.08 10.77 8.69
CA SER A 61 -13.00 9.63 9.59
C SER A 61 -13.87 9.83 10.82
N TRP A 62 -13.88 11.04 11.40
CA TRP A 62 -14.74 11.36 12.53
C TRP A 62 -16.21 11.23 12.18
N LEU A 63 -16.63 11.82 11.06
CA LEU A 63 -18.02 11.78 10.61
C LEU A 63 -18.47 10.37 10.24
N SER A 64 -17.59 9.54 9.70
CA SER A 64 -17.90 8.14 9.40
C SER A 64 -18.13 7.32 10.67
N GLY A 65 -17.30 7.54 11.71
CA GLY A 65 -17.52 6.92 13.01
C GLY A 65 -18.81 7.38 13.68
N LEU A 66 -19.12 8.68 13.57
CA LEU A 66 -20.33 9.26 14.13
C LEU A 66 -21.60 8.78 13.39
N ALA A 67 -21.57 8.70 12.05
CA ALA A 67 -22.67 8.16 11.26
C ALA A 67 -22.97 6.70 11.62
N LEU A 68 -21.93 5.86 11.71
CA LEU A 68 -22.09 4.46 12.12
C LEU A 68 -22.69 4.34 13.53
N TRP A 69 -22.32 5.23 14.45
CA TRP A 69 -22.91 5.25 15.78
C TRP A 69 -24.40 5.58 15.76
N HIS A 70 -24.81 6.53 14.93
CA HIS A 70 -26.24 6.84 14.74
C HIS A 70 -27.00 5.61 14.22
N ASP A 71 -26.44 4.92 13.23
CA ASP A 71 -27.02 3.68 12.70
C ASP A 71 -27.15 2.59 13.78
N VAL A 72 -26.14 2.43 14.63
CA VAL A 72 -26.15 1.48 15.76
C VAL A 72 -27.24 1.82 16.78
N GLN A 73 -27.50 3.12 17.00
CA GLN A 73 -28.54 3.61 17.91
C GLN A 73 -29.94 3.67 17.27
N GLY A 74 -30.08 3.25 16.01
CA GLY A 74 -31.35 3.36 15.27
C GLY A 74 -31.78 4.81 15.00
N ALA A 75 -30.86 5.76 15.09
CA ALA A 75 -31.12 7.18 14.94
C ALA A 75 -30.82 7.64 13.51
N TYR A 76 -31.63 8.58 13.00
CA TYR A 76 -31.44 9.09 11.65
C TYR A 76 -30.14 9.92 11.54
N TRP A 77 -29.34 9.65 10.52
CA TRP A 77 -28.15 10.46 10.21
C TRP A 77 -28.52 11.69 9.37
N TYR A 78 -28.50 12.87 9.98
CA TYR A 78 -28.76 14.14 9.30
C TYR A 78 -27.55 14.67 8.50
N GLY A 79 -26.88 13.80 7.74
CA GLY A 79 -25.95 14.25 6.71
C GLY A 79 -26.65 15.11 5.65
N GLY A 80 -25.98 16.15 5.14
CA GLY A 80 -26.62 17.01 4.13
C GLY A 80 -25.76 18.16 3.63
N ARG A 81 -26.37 19.04 2.83
CA ARG A 81 -25.71 20.15 2.11
C ARG A 81 -24.90 21.07 3.03
N ILE A 82 -25.42 21.40 4.22
CA ILE A 82 -24.72 22.27 5.19
C ILE A 82 -23.43 21.60 5.66
N LEU A 83 -23.49 20.33 6.07
CA LEU A 83 -22.33 19.57 6.49
C LEU A 83 -21.31 19.44 5.34
N SER A 84 -21.77 19.16 4.12
CA SER A 84 -20.91 19.08 2.94
C SER A 84 -20.17 20.40 2.65
N ARG A 85 -20.85 21.54 2.70
CA ARG A 85 -20.24 22.87 2.55
C ARG A 85 -19.25 23.17 3.67
N THR A 86 -19.61 22.82 4.91
CA THR A 86 -18.74 23.04 6.07
C THR A 86 -17.47 22.22 5.96
N LYS A 87 -17.55 20.97 5.50
CA LYS A 87 -16.38 20.14 5.19
C LYS A 87 -15.50 20.75 4.11
N GLN A 88 -16.09 21.31 3.04
CA GLN A 88 -15.32 22.00 2.00
C GLN A 88 -14.57 23.21 2.56
N GLY A 89 -15.25 24.04 3.39
CA GLY A 89 -14.61 25.16 4.08
C GLY A 89 -13.48 24.70 5.02
N ALA A 90 -13.73 23.67 5.83
CA ALA A 90 -12.73 23.10 6.72
C ALA A 90 -11.53 22.51 5.94
N ALA A 91 -11.76 21.90 4.78
CA ALA A 91 -10.71 21.39 3.91
C ALA A 91 -9.86 22.51 3.28
N ALA A 92 -10.49 23.62 2.87
CA ALA A 92 -9.78 24.80 2.37
C ALA A 92 -8.91 25.47 3.45
N MET A 93 -9.34 25.39 4.72
CA MET A 93 -8.58 25.86 5.87
C MET A 93 -7.67 24.79 6.49
N ALA A 94 -7.57 23.59 5.89
CA ALA A 94 -6.76 22.53 6.48
C ALA A 94 -5.30 23.00 6.58
N PRO A 95 -4.62 22.74 7.71
CA PRO A 95 -3.21 23.11 7.83
C PRO A 95 -2.41 22.40 6.72
N PRO A 96 -1.27 22.98 6.27
CA PRO A 96 -0.36 22.27 5.40
C PRO A 96 -0.06 20.89 5.97
N SER A 97 -0.04 19.87 5.12
CA SER A 97 0.34 18.53 5.58
C SER A 97 1.77 18.61 6.14
N THR A 98 1.91 18.41 7.45
CA THR A 98 3.22 18.34 8.12
C THR A 98 4.01 17.10 7.70
N LYS A 99 3.37 16.15 7.01
CA LYS A 99 4.01 14.95 6.49
C LYS A 99 4.41 15.19 5.05
N ALA A 100 5.72 15.23 4.80
CA ALA A 100 6.27 15.16 3.46
C ALA A 100 5.73 13.90 2.74
N PRO A 101 5.49 13.97 1.42
CA PRO A 101 5.18 12.78 0.62
C PRO A 101 6.24 11.70 0.87
N ARG A 102 5.80 10.46 1.07
CA ARG A 102 6.73 9.35 1.22
C ARG A 102 7.52 9.18 -0.07
N MET A 103 8.84 9.22 0.06
CA MET A 103 9.75 9.00 -1.06
C MET A 103 9.67 7.54 -1.55
N PRO A 104 9.81 7.31 -2.87
CA PRO A 104 9.89 5.97 -3.44
C PRO A 104 11.19 5.28 -3.03
N VAL A 105 11.15 3.96 -2.83
CA VAL A 105 12.35 3.12 -2.92
C VAL A 105 12.76 3.10 -4.40
N THR A 106 13.95 3.61 -4.72
CA THR A 106 14.46 3.72 -6.09
C THR A 106 15.31 2.51 -6.47
N GLU A 107 15.69 2.40 -7.74
CA GLU A 107 16.67 1.41 -8.20
C GLU A 107 17.98 1.46 -7.41
N LYS A 108 18.46 2.66 -7.03
CA LYS A 108 19.64 2.82 -6.18
C LYS A 108 19.48 2.14 -4.81
N HIS A 109 18.28 2.23 -4.22
CA HIS A 109 18.00 1.56 -2.95
C HIS A 109 17.99 0.03 -3.10
N ILE A 110 17.46 -0.48 -4.22
CA ILE A 110 17.45 -1.93 -4.51
C ILE A 110 18.88 -2.44 -4.78
N ALA A 111 19.67 -1.69 -5.55
CA ALA A 111 21.07 -2.00 -5.83
C ALA A 111 21.93 -1.99 -4.55
N SER A 112 21.73 -1.00 -3.68
CA SER A 112 22.36 -0.91 -2.36
C SER A 112 22.07 -2.12 -1.47
N LEU A 113 20.81 -2.59 -1.44
CA LEU A 113 20.47 -3.83 -0.76
C LEU A 113 21.19 -5.03 -1.37
N ARG A 114 21.21 -5.13 -2.70
CA ARG A 114 21.85 -6.25 -3.41
C ARG A 114 23.35 -6.33 -3.13
N SER A 115 24.04 -5.20 -3.00
CA SER A 115 25.50 -5.17 -2.78
C SER A 115 25.92 -5.50 -1.35
N HIS A 116 25.04 -5.29 -0.37
CA HIS A 116 25.38 -5.44 1.06
C HIS A 116 24.77 -6.67 1.75
N LEU A 117 23.70 -7.25 1.19
CA LEU A 117 23.08 -8.46 1.75
C LEU A 117 23.89 -9.71 1.41
N ASP A 118 24.15 -10.57 2.40
CA ASP A 118 24.66 -11.92 2.16
C ASP A 118 23.51 -12.86 1.82
N LEU A 119 23.42 -13.28 0.56
CA LEU A 119 22.33 -14.14 0.09
C LEU A 119 22.47 -15.60 0.53
N ASN A 120 23.57 -15.98 1.19
CA ASN A 120 23.72 -17.27 1.85
C ASN A 120 23.27 -17.23 3.31
N ASP A 121 23.16 -16.04 3.91
CA ASP A 121 22.59 -15.89 5.25
C ASP A 121 21.05 -16.06 5.19
N PRO A 122 20.47 -16.92 6.03
CA PRO A 122 19.03 -17.16 6.10
C PRO A 122 18.16 -15.90 6.22
N PHE A 123 18.59 -14.93 7.02
CA PHE A 123 17.83 -13.70 7.29
C PHE A 123 17.94 -12.73 6.12
N ASP A 124 19.15 -12.47 5.62
CA ASP A 124 19.39 -11.56 4.51
C ASP A 124 18.79 -12.08 3.19
N ALA A 125 18.78 -13.39 2.96
CA ALA A 125 18.06 -14.01 1.84
C ALA A 125 16.54 -13.71 1.91
N ALA A 126 15.94 -13.76 3.10
CA ALA A 126 14.53 -13.42 3.31
C ALA A 126 14.27 -11.93 3.10
N VAL A 127 15.16 -11.06 3.58
CA VAL A 127 15.09 -9.61 3.37
C VAL A 127 15.15 -9.30 1.87
N TRP A 128 16.07 -9.91 1.14
CA TRP A 128 16.22 -9.71 -0.29
C TRP A 128 14.97 -10.12 -1.07
N ALA A 129 14.43 -11.31 -0.79
CA ALA A 129 13.20 -11.78 -1.43
C ALA A 129 12.01 -10.85 -1.17
N VAL A 130 11.86 -10.33 0.06
CA VAL A 130 10.78 -9.37 0.35
C VAL A 130 10.97 -8.06 -0.40
N ALA A 131 12.19 -7.53 -0.44
CA ALA A 131 12.47 -6.24 -1.08
C ALA A 131 12.10 -6.26 -2.57
N THR A 132 12.57 -7.28 -3.31
CA THR A 132 12.31 -7.45 -4.75
C THR A 132 10.83 -7.72 -5.01
N ILE A 133 10.17 -8.59 -4.24
CA ILE A 133 8.74 -8.88 -4.39
C ILE A 133 7.88 -7.65 -4.06
N ALA A 134 8.21 -6.90 -3.00
CA ALA A 134 7.45 -5.72 -2.63
C ALA A 134 7.56 -4.62 -3.70
N TRP A 135 8.75 -4.46 -4.28
CA TRP A 135 9.05 -3.48 -5.31
C TRP A 135 8.45 -3.89 -6.66
N HIS A 136 8.90 -4.98 -7.29
CA HIS A 136 8.40 -5.43 -8.60
C HIS A 136 6.92 -5.83 -8.57
N GLY A 137 6.45 -6.42 -7.46
CA GLY A 137 5.05 -6.78 -7.26
C GLY A 137 4.13 -5.60 -6.93
N CYS A 138 4.67 -4.39 -6.77
CA CYS A 138 3.96 -3.24 -6.21
C CYS A 138 3.15 -3.61 -4.95
N ALA A 139 3.68 -4.51 -4.11
CA ALA A 139 2.93 -5.11 -3.01
C ALA A 139 2.93 -4.20 -1.77
N ARG A 140 1.88 -4.28 -0.95
CA ARG A 140 1.96 -3.64 0.37
C ARG A 140 2.80 -4.52 1.27
N LEU A 141 3.76 -3.95 1.97
CA LEU A 141 4.62 -4.74 2.85
C LEU A 141 3.86 -5.54 3.91
N GLY A 142 2.73 -5.02 4.42
CA GLY A 142 1.88 -5.74 5.38
C GLY A 142 1.08 -6.92 4.80
N GLU A 143 1.10 -7.12 3.48
CA GLU A 143 0.58 -8.33 2.81
C GLU A 143 1.63 -9.45 2.83
N LEU A 144 2.91 -9.10 2.87
CA LEU A 144 4.05 -10.03 2.85
C LEU A 144 4.55 -10.37 4.25
N LEU A 145 4.62 -9.37 5.14
CA LEU A 145 5.22 -9.50 6.46
C LEU A 145 4.22 -9.18 7.59
N PRO A 146 4.18 -10.00 8.66
CA PRO A 146 3.47 -9.64 9.87
C PRO A 146 4.20 -8.51 10.61
N SER A 147 3.45 -7.74 11.41
CA SER A 147 4.08 -6.85 12.42
C SER A 147 4.59 -7.71 13.58
N GLN A 148 5.70 -7.31 14.18
CA GLN A 148 6.28 -7.95 15.36
C GLN A 148 5.26 -8.09 16.50
N SER A 149 4.46 -7.03 16.71
CA SER A 149 3.41 -6.95 17.74
C SER A 149 2.20 -7.86 17.50
N LYS A 150 2.05 -8.44 16.30
CA LYS A 150 0.89 -9.27 15.94
C LYS A 150 1.29 -10.75 15.87
N PRO A 151 0.44 -11.66 16.39
CA PRO A 151 0.65 -13.08 16.20
C PRO A 151 0.54 -13.43 14.72
N PHE A 152 1.32 -14.42 14.30
CA PHE A 152 1.22 -14.97 12.96
C PHE A 152 -0.05 -15.84 12.86
N ASN A 153 -0.76 -15.73 11.73
CA ASN A 153 -1.97 -16.49 11.46
C ASN A 153 -2.06 -16.78 9.95
N THR A 154 -2.09 -18.06 9.58
CA THR A 154 -2.13 -18.54 8.18
C THR A 154 -3.38 -18.08 7.41
N SER A 155 -4.48 -17.75 8.10
CA SER A 155 -5.69 -17.18 7.49
C SER A 155 -5.52 -15.69 7.13
N ARG A 156 -4.47 -15.02 7.62
CA ARG A 156 -4.21 -13.60 7.37
C ARG A 156 -2.84 -13.29 6.79
N ASN A 157 -1.86 -14.16 6.99
CA ASN A 157 -0.47 -13.95 6.61
C ASN A 157 -0.07 -14.97 5.56
N VAL A 158 0.75 -14.54 4.59
CA VAL A 158 1.32 -15.45 3.61
C VAL A 158 2.27 -16.44 4.28
N TYR A 159 2.17 -17.71 3.89
CA TYR A 159 2.89 -18.84 4.47
C TYR A 159 3.46 -19.75 3.38
N ARG A 160 4.38 -20.65 3.72
CA ARG A 160 5.15 -21.43 2.73
C ARG A 160 4.28 -22.35 1.86
N ALA A 161 3.20 -22.89 2.39
CA ALA A 161 2.24 -23.70 1.64
C ALA A 161 1.11 -22.88 0.97
N CYS A 162 1.17 -21.55 0.95
CA CYS A 162 0.24 -20.75 0.16
C CYS A 162 0.28 -21.17 -1.32
N PRO A 163 -0.88 -21.24 -2.00
CA PRO A 163 -0.93 -21.56 -3.41
C PRO A 163 -0.03 -20.65 -4.26
N ARG A 164 0.71 -21.27 -5.18
CA ARG A 164 1.52 -20.58 -6.19
C ARG A 164 1.12 -21.10 -7.57
N LYS A 165 1.21 -20.24 -8.58
CA LYS A 165 1.13 -20.63 -9.99
C LYS A 165 2.34 -20.05 -10.69
N SER A 166 2.94 -20.78 -11.62
CA SER A 166 4.05 -20.29 -12.44
C SER A 166 3.87 -20.71 -13.88
N GLY A 167 4.60 -20.07 -14.77
CA GLY A 167 4.63 -20.41 -16.18
C GLY A 167 5.54 -19.47 -16.98
N ILE A 168 5.52 -19.66 -18.28
CA ILE A 168 6.23 -18.84 -19.26
C ILE A 168 5.18 -18.14 -20.12
N ALA A 169 5.28 -16.83 -20.27
CA ALA A 169 4.41 -16.04 -21.14
C ALA A 169 4.76 -16.28 -22.62
N SER A 170 3.87 -15.91 -23.54
CA SER A 170 4.08 -16.11 -24.98
C SER A 170 5.30 -15.37 -25.55
N ASN A 171 5.78 -14.35 -24.85
CA ASN A 171 7.00 -13.61 -25.18
C ASN A 171 8.26 -14.16 -24.47
N GLY A 172 8.18 -15.35 -23.86
CA GLY A 172 9.32 -16.02 -23.23
C GLY A 172 9.62 -15.59 -21.79
N HIS A 173 8.87 -14.63 -21.23
CA HIS A 173 9.12 -14.19 -19.86
C HIS A 173 8.50 -15.14 -18.83
N GLU A 174 9.31 -15.59 -17.87
CA GLU A 174 8.84 -16.35 -16.73
C GLU A 174 7.99 -15.49 -15.79
N TRP A 175 6.98 -16.10 -15.18
CA TRP A 175 6.14 -15.45 -14.18
C TRP A 175 5.77 -16.39 -13.04
N ILE A 176 5.51 -15.80 -11.88
CA ILE A 176 4.94 -16.49 -10.72
C ILE A 176 3.85 -15.64 -10.08
N ASN A 177 2.75 -16.30 -9.70
CA ASN A 177 1.67 -15.74 -8.93
C ASN A 177 1.69 -16.32 -7.51
N LEU A 178 1.72 -15.45 -6.51
CA LEU A 178 1.71 -15.80 -5.08
C LEU A 178 0.36 -15.43 -4.47
N PHE A 179 -0.35 -16.40 -3.88
CA PHE A 179 -1.60 -16.11 -3.18
C PHE A 179 -1.34 -15.44 -1.82
N ILE A 180 -2.05 -14.35 -1.57
CA ILE A 180 -2.06 -13.61 -0.31
C ILE A 180 -3.40 -13.84 0.39
N PRO A 181 -3.43 -14.49 1.57
CA PRO A 181 -4.68 -14.85 2.25
C PRO A 181 -5.56 -13.65 2.65
N TYR A 182 -4.96 -12.50 2.93
CA TYR A 182 -5.69 -11.32 3.35
C TYR A 182 -5.20 -10.04 2.69
N THR A 183 -6.12 -9.25 2.14
CA THR A 183 -5.85 -7.89 1.69
C THR A 183 -6.82 -6.89 2.30
N LYS A 184 -6.44 -5.61 2.34
CA LYS A 184 -7.29 -4.55 2.91
C LYS A 184 -8.67 -4.49 2.25
N THR A 185 -8.73 -4.72 0.94
CA THR A 185 -9.93 -4.55 0.10
C THR A 185 -10.72 -5.86 -0.06
N LYS A 186 -10.06 -6.99 -0.32
CA LYS A 186 -10.74 -8.29 -0.52
C LYS A 186 -10.89 -9.11 0.76
N LYS A 187 -10.30 -8.66 1.89
CA LYS A 187 -10.35 -9.35 3.18
C LYS A 187 -9.89 -10.80 3.03
N PHE A 188 -10.58 -11.74 3.66
CA PHE A 188 -10.27 -13.18 3.66
C PHE A 188 -10.47 -13.89 2.31
N ARG A 189 -11.07 -13.22 1.30
CA ARG A 189 -11.04 -13.75 -0.07
C ARG A 189 -9.62 -13.78 -0.64
N GLY A 190 -8.71 -13.01 -0.06
CA GLY A 190 -7.33 -12.91 -0.50
C GLY A 190 -7.19 -12.27 -1.88
N ASP A 191 -5.96 -12.28 -2.39
CA ASP A 191 -5.64 -11.85 -3.76
C ASP A 191 -4.32 -12.46 -4.23
N TRP A 192 -4.02 -12.36 -5.52
CA TRP A 192 -2.75 -12.82 -6.08
C TRP A 192 -1.79 -11.66 -6.31
N ILE A 193 -0.53 -11.81 -5.92
CA ILE A 193 0.58 -10.98 -6.39
C ILE A 193 1.18 -11.66 -7.60
N SER A 194 1.31 -10.93 -8.70
CA SER A 194 1.98 -11.40 -9.92
C SER A 194 3.38 -10.82 -9.98
N LEU A 195 4.35 -11.66 -10.33
CA LEU A 195 5.75 -11.29 -10.51
C LEU A 195 6.20 -11.82 -11.87
N THR A 196 6.97 -11.01 -12.57
CA THR A 196 7.59 -11.36 -13.84
C THR A 196 9.09 -11.31 -13.66
N SER A 197 9.80 -12.27 -14.24
CA SER A 197 11.24 -12.29 -14.24
C SER A 197 11.78 -11.06 -14.96
N THR A 198 12.75 -10.38 -14.33
CA THR A 198 13.48 -9.25 -14.91
C THR A 198 14.75 -9.70 -15.64
N ASN A 199 15.19 -10.94 -15.43
CA ASN A 199 16.44 -11.49 -15.96
C ASN A 199 17.68 -10.66 -15.56
N ASP A 200 17.63 -10.01 -14.40
CA ASP A 200 18.73 -9.22 -13.84
C ASP A 200 19.00 -9.58 -12.38
N VAL A 201 19.95 -8.89 -11.75
CA VAL A 201 20.36 -9.15 -10.37
C VAL A 201 19.27 -8.85 -9.33
N SER A 202 18.22 -8.11 -9.70
CA SER A 202 17.06 -7.74 -8.88
C SER A 202 15.85 -8.65 -9.07
N ASP A 203 16.01 -9.74 -9.81
CA ASP A 203 14.93 -10.63 -10.20
C ASP A 203 14.15 -11.20 -9.00
N PRO A 204 12.83 -10.92 -8.90
CA PRO A 204 12.04 -11.33 -7.74
C PRO A 204 11.75 -12.82 -7.69
N ILE A 205 11.83 -13.53 -8.83
CA ILE A 205 11.59 -14.99 -8.90
C ILE A 205 12.84 -15.70 -8.39
N HIS A 206 14.02 -15.32 -8.88
CA HIS A 206 15.29 -15.87 -8.40
C HIS A 206 15.52 -15.55 -6.92
N ALA A 207 15.20 -14.32 -6.47
CA ALA A 207 15.31 -13.95 -5.06
C ALA A 207 14.41 -14.84 -4.17
N LEU A 208 13.18 -15.10 -4.60
CA LEU A 208 12.26 -16.00 -3.88
C LEU A 208 12.79 -17.44 -3.85
N GLN A 209 13.28 -17.96 -4.97
CA GLN A 209 13.85 -19.31 -5.04
C GLN A 209 15.07 -19.45 -4.14
N ASN A 210 15.99 -18.48 -4.16
CA ASN A 210 17.15 -18.45 -3.27
C ASN A 210 16.72 -18.51 -1.80
N HIS A 211 15.78 -17.65 -1.39
CA HIS A 211 15.24 -17.66 -0.04
C HIS A 211 14.66 -19.02 0.37
N LEU A 212 13.86 -19.64 -0.51
CA LEU A 212 13.26 -20.94 -0.22
C LEU A 212 14.31 -22.07 -0.14
N ASN A 213 15.39 -21.96 -0.91
CA ASN A 213 16.49 -22.92 -0.93
C ASN A 213 17.39 -22.81 0.32
N ILE A 214 17.74 -21.58 0.73
CA ILE A 214 18.53 -21.34 1.95
C ILE A 214 17.71 -21.73 3.20
N ASN A 215 16.41 -21.44 3.19
CA ASN A 215 15.50 -21.75 4.29
C ASN A 215 14.63 -22.98 3.96
N ASN A 216 15.23 -24.09 3.54
CA ASN A 216 14.50 -25.26 3.02
C ASN A 216 13.91 -26.17 4.10
N ASP A 217 14.44 -26.13 5.32
CA ASP A 217 14.13 -27.00 6.46
C ASP A 217 12.90 -26.55 7.27
N LEU A 218 12.23 -25.47 6.84
CA LEU A 218 11.12 -24.87 7.57
C LEU A 218 9.76 -25.54 7.27
N PRO A 219 8.87 -25.67 8.27
CA PRO A 219 7.53 -26.24 8.11
C PRO A 219 6.67 -25.52 7.06
N SER A 220 5.70 -26.24 6.50
CA SER A 220 4.82 -25.73 5.43
C SER A 220 3.93 -24.56 5.89
N GLU A 221 3.59 -24.55 7.18
CA GLU A 221 2.74 -23.56 7.85
C GLU A 221 3.54 -22.33 8.30
N ALA A 222 4.87 -22.36 8.24
CA ALA A 222 5.71 -21.22 8.61
C ALA A 222 5.42 -20.01 7.69
N PRO A 223 5.63 -18.77 8.19
CA PRO A 223 5.58 -17.58 7.35
C PRO A 223 6.43 -17.75 6.08
N LEU A 224 5.98 -17.21 4.95
CA LEU A 224 6.69 -17.39 3.67
C LEU A 224 8.15 -16.90 3.77
N PHE A 225 8.36 -15.79 4.47
CA PHE A 225 9.65 -15.16 4.71
C PHE A 225 10.18 -15.45 6.11
N ALA A 226 9.89 -16.61 6.67
CA ALA A 226 10.59 -17.11 7.85
C ALA A 226 12.01 -17.57 7.48
N TYR A 227 12.92 -17.46 8.44
CA TYR A 227 14.33 -17.78 8.26
C TYR A 227 14.85 -18.70 9.37
N SER A 228 15.80 -19.58 9.04
CA SER A 228 16.42 -20.50 9.99
C SER A 228 17.31 -19.75 10.99
N LEU A 229 17.17 -20.05 12.28
CA LEU A 229 18.03 -19.57 13.36
C LEU A 229 19.02 -20.65 13.81
N SER A 230 18.60 -21.90 13.71
CA SER A 230 19.37 -23.11 13.98
C SER A 230 18.66 -24.29 13.31
N SER A 231 19.27 -25.48 13.34
CA SER A 231 18.72 -26.69 12.71
C SER A 231 17.32 -27.12 13.18
N SER A 232 16.79 -26.54 14.25
CA SER A 232 15.46 -26.86 14.79
C SER A 232 14.63 -25.62 15.16
N SER A 233 15.11 -24.41 14.86
CA SER A 233 14.46 -23.16 15.24
C SER A 233 14.46 -22.17 14.08
N TRP A 234 13.36 -21.43 13.94
CA TRP A 234 13.20 -20.42 12.91
C TRP A 234 12.55 -19.16 13.44
N GLY A 235 12.91 -18.03 12.84
CA GLY A 235 12.34 -16.72 13.11
C GLY A 235 11.34 -16.30 12.03
N LYS A 236 10.30 -15.55 12.41
CA LYS A 236 9.48 -14.82 11.43
C LYS A 236 10.18 -13.52 11.08
N LEU A 237 10.39 -13.21 9.80
CA LEU A 237 10.78 -11.86 9.41
C LEU A 237 9.61 -10.91 9.69
N SER A 238 9.79 -9.99 10.63
CA SER A 238 8.78 -8.96 10.91
C SER A 238 8.99 -7.77 9.98
N LYS A 239 7.91 -7.00 9.77
CA LYS A 239 7.99 -5.73 9.04
C LYS A 239 9.03 -4.79 9.65
N GLU A 240 9.13 -4.76 10.97
CA GLU A 240 10.05 -3.90 11.72
C GLU A 240 11.51 -4.34 11.52
N ALA A 241 11.80 -5.64 11.62
CA ALA A 241 13.14 -6.18 11.40
C ALA A 241 13.60 -5.98 9.94
N PHE A 242 12.71 -6.21 8.97
CA PHE A 242 12.98 -5.93 7.56
C PHE A 242 13.34 -4.46 7.30
N LEU A 243 12.53 -3.53 7.81
CA LEU A 243 12.78 -2.10 7.61
C LEU A 243 14.05 -1.63 8.34
N ALA A 244 14.34 -2.20 9.52
CA ALA A 244 15.57 -1.92 10.25
C ALA A 244 16.81 -2.37 9.46
N ARG A 245 16.79 -3.58 8.90
CA ARG A 245 17.89 -4.08 8.06
C ARG A 245 18.09 -3.22 6.80
N CYS A 246 17.00 -2.85 6.13
CA CYS A 246 17.08 -1.96 4.97
C CYS A 246 17.68 -0.60 5.33
N ALA A 247 17.22 0.02 6.43
CA ALA A 247 17.72 1.31 6.88
C ALA A 247 19.21 1.27 7.26
N GLN A 248 19.67 0.18 7.89
CA GLN A 248 21.10 -0.02 8.19
C GLN A 248 21.95 -0.02 6.92
N ILE A 249 21.50 -0.73 5.88
CA ILE A 249 22.23 -0.82 4.61
C ILE A 249 22.21 0.50 3.86
N TRP A 250 21.03 1.12 3.74
CA TRP A 250 20.89 2.40 3.03
C TRP A 250 21.72 3.52 3.67
N ALA A 251 21.90 3.49 4.99
CA ALA A 251 22.78 4.43 5.68
C ALA A 251 24.27 4.28 5.30
N LEU A 252 24.71 3.11 4.81
CA LEU A 252 26.09 2.92 4.34
C LEU A 252 26.36 3.62 2.99
N ASP A 253 25.30 3.84 2.20
CA ASP A 253 25.36 4.47 0.88
C ASP A 253 24.75 5.90 0.87
N ASP A 254 24.61 6.52 2.05
CA ASP A 254 24.00 7.84 2.24
C ASP A 254 22.58 7.97 1.64
N LEU A 255 21.82 6.88 1.67
CA LEU A 255 20.43 6.83 1.21
C LEU A 255 19.44 6.96 2.37
N ASP A 256 18.37 7.73 2.14
CA ASP A 256 17.32 7.94 3.14
C ASP A 256 16.58 6.65 3.51
N ALA A 257 16.26 6.50 4.80
CA ALA A 257 15.41 5.41 5.25
C ALA A 257 13.99 5.52 4.66
N ALA A 258 13.48 4.40 4.15
CA ALA A 258 12.16 4.32 3.54
C ALA A 258 11.14 3.56 4.41
N SER A 259 9.86 3.86 4.22
CA SER A 259 8.78 3.13 4.88
C SER A 259 8.35 1.90 4.06
N GLY A 260 7.62 0.97 4.67
CA GLY A 260 7.05 -0.15 3.90
C GLY A 260 6.11 0.24 2.75
N HIS A 261 5.57 1.46 2.75
CA HIS A 261 4.77 1.96 1.63
C HIS A 261 5.62 2.45 0.46
N SER A 262 6.86 2.84 0.74
CA SER A 262 7.81 3.39 -0.23
C SER A 262 8.22 2.36 -1.28
N PHE A 263 8.25 1.06 -0.95
CA PHE A 263 8.48 -0.02 -1.91
C PHE A 263 7.41 -0.04 -3.01
N ARG A 264 6.14 0.05 -2.62
CA ARG A 264 5.01 0.08 -3.56
C ARG A 264 5.01 1.32 -4.45
N ILE A 265 5.35 2.49 -3.88
CA ILE A 265 5.53 3.73 -4.66
C ILE A 265 6.70 3.58 -5.63
N GLY A 266 7.82 3.03 -5.15
CA GLY A 266 9.01 2.73 -5.92
C GLY A 266 8.74 1.87 -7.14
N GLY A 267 8.16 0.69 -6.95
CA GLY A 267 7.84 -0.22 -8.04
C GLY A 267 6.87 0.37 -9.06
N THR A 268 5.90 1.16 -8.60
CA THR A 268 4.98 1.87 -9.50
C THR A 268 5.72 2.90 -10.35
N THR A 269 6.60 3.66 -9.71
CA THR A 269 7.41 4.70 -10.38
C THR A 269 8.35 4.05 -11.40
N TYR A 270 9.02 2.97 -11.02
CA TYR A 270 9.91 2.20 -11.89
C TYR A 270 9.18 1.67 -13.13
N LEU A 271 8.06 0.97 -12.96
CA LEU A 271 7.30 0.42 -14.10
C LEU A 271 6.79 1.52 -15.04
N LEU A 272 6.34 2.66 -14.50
CA LEU A 272 5.90 3.79 -15.34
C LEU A 272 7.07 4.42 -16.10
N LEU A 273 8.25 4.54 -15.49
CA LEU A 273 9.46 5.03 -16.16
C LEU A 273 9.97 4.06 -17.23
N LEU A 274 9.74 2.75 -17.07
CA LEU A 274 9.97 1.74 -18.11
C LEU A 274 8.95 1.81 -19.27
N GLY A 275 7.97 2.72 -19.22
CA GLY A 275 6.93 2.84 -20.25
C GLY A 275 5.86 1.77 -20.20
N VAL A 276 5.75 1.03 -19.08
CA VAL A 276 4.65 0.06 -18.91
C VAL A 276 3.34 0.83 -18.80
N ASP A 277 2.36 0.44 -19.64
CA ASP A 277 1.06 1.11 -19.69
C ASP A 277 0.44 1.28 -18.29
N PRO A 278 -0.08 2.48 -17.95
CA PRO A 278 -0.61 2.76 -16.61
C PRO A 278 -1.69 1.78 -16.14
N TRP A 279 -2.53 1.22 -17.03
CA TRP A 279 -3.53 0.22 -16.64
C TRP A 279 -2.90 -1.11 -16.27
N VAL A 280 -1.81 -1.50 -16.92
CA VAL A 280 -1.02 -2.68 -16.56
C VAL A 280 -0.39 -2.48 -15.18
N VAL A 281 0.20 -1.33 -14.91
CA VAL A 281 0.75 -0.99 -13.56
C VAL A 281 -0.37 -0.95 -12.51
N MET A 282 -1.54 -0.41 -12.86
CA MET A 282 -2.72 -0.39 -12.00
C MET A 282 -3.16 -1.82 -11.64
N LYS A 283 -3.13 -2.74 -12.62
CA LYS A 283 -3.43 -4.16 -12.41
C LYS A 283 -2.35 -4.85 -11.55
N GLN A 284 -1.08 -4.58 -11.83
CA GLN A 284 0.08 -5.12 -11.10
C GLN A 284 -0.01 -4.85 -9.61
N GLY A 285 -0.23 -3.58 -9.21
CA GLY A 285 -0.43 -3.27 -7.80
C GLY A 285 -1.85 -3.50 -7.29
N ARG A 286 -2.79 -3.99 -8.10
CA ARG A 286 -4.18 -4.30 -7.68
C ARG A 286 -4.97 -3.07 -7.20
N TRP A 287 -4.81 -1.94 -7.89
CA TRP A 287 -5.71 -0.80 -7.70
C TRP A 287 -7.00 -1.01 -8.51
N SER A 288 -8.13 -0.61 -7.94
CA SER A 288 -9.43 -0.57 -8.61
C SER A 288 -10.00 0.84 -8.71
N SER A 289 -9.25 1.85 -8.25
CA SER A 289 -9.70 3.25 -8.20
C SER A 289 -8.58 4.23 -8.52
N LYS A 290 -8.95 5.51 -8.67
CA LYS A 290 -8.03 6.63 -8.91
C LYS A 290 -7.00 6.86 -7.79
N ALA A 291 -7.07 6.13 -6.67
CA ALA A 291 -6.02 6.13 -5.66
C ALA A 291 -4.64 5.75 -6.21
N PHE A 292 -4.59 5.09 -7.37
CA PHE A 292 -3.37 4.84 -8.15
C PHE A 292 -2.59 6.12 -8.48
N LEU A 293 -3.26 7.22 -8.83
CA LEU A 293 -2.60 8.48 -9.21
C LEU A 293 -1.74 9.06 -8.09
N LEU A 294 -2.04 8.75 -6.83
CA LEU A 294 -1.23 9.17 -5.67
C LEU A 294 0.15 8.51 -5.63
N TYR A 295 0.41 7.49 -6.46
CA TYR A 295 1.69 6.78 -6.53
C TYR A 295 2.57 7.26 -7.67
N TRP A 296 2.07 8.14 -8.54
CA TRP A 296 2.88 8.74 -9.60
C TRP A 296 3.90 9.67 -8.95
N ARG A 297 5.18 9.33 -9.08
CA ARG A 297 6.33 10.15 -8.70
C ARG A 297 7.15 10.41 -9.97
N LYS A 298 7.87 11.53 -10.03
CA LYS A 298 8.58 11.97 -11.25
C LYS A 298 7.62 12.15 -12.44
N VAL A 299 6.51 12.86 -12.21
CA VAL A 299 5.48 13.09 -13.24
C VAL A 299 6.05 13.86 -14.43
N GLU A 300 7.00 14.75 -14.15
CA GLU A 300 7.80 15.50 -15.09
C GLU A 300 8.66 14.64 -16.04
N GLU A 301 9.02 13.41 -15.65
CA GLU A 301 9.71 12.44 -16.52
C GLU A 301 8.70 11.48 -17.17
N ILE A 302 7.69 11.03 -16.40
CA ILE A 302 6.68 10.07 -16.86
C ILE A 302 5.83 10.65 -17.99
N LEU A 303 5.31 11.88 -17.85
CA LEU A 303 4.40 12.44 -18.87
C LEU A 303 5.07 12.59 -20.23
N PRO A 304 6.27 13.21 -20.35
CA PRO A 304 6.96 13.31 -21.64
C PRO A 304 7.27 11.94 -22.24
N LEU A 305 7.61 10.93 -21.42
CA LEU A 305 7.87 9.57 -21.90
C LEU A 305 6.66 9.00 -22.64
N PHE A 306 5.48 8.97 -22.02
CA PHE A 306 4.27 8.43 -22.66
C PHE A 306 3.79 9.28 -23.85
N ILE A 307 3.89 10.61 -23.75
CA ILE A 307 3.48 11.52 -24.84
C ILE A 307 4.42 11.35 -26.04
N GLY A 308 5.73 11.30 -25.81
CA GLY A 308 6.74 11.09 -26.84
C GLY A 308 6.56 9.75 -27.55
N ASP A 309 6.39 8.67 -26.79
CA ASP A 309 6.11 7.32 -27.31
C ASP A 309 4.91 7.28 -28.25
N ALA A 310 3.84 8.02 -27.92
CA ALA A 310 2.66 8.14 -28.76
C ALA A 310 2.92 8.94 -30.04
N MET A 311 3.69 10.03 -29.94
CA MET A 311 4.11 10.84 -31.09
C MET A 311 4.97 10.04 -32.08
N ASP A 312 5.90 9.24 -31.57
CA ASP A 312 6.78 8.39 -32.39
C ASP A 312 6.01 7.29 -33.09
N LYS A 313 5.10 6.61 -32.38
CA LYS A 313 4.19 5.60 -32.97
C LYS A 313 3.32 6.21 -34.07
N PHE A 314 2.75 7.39 -33.84
CA PHE A 314 1.95 8.09 -34.84
C PHE A 314 2.78 8.45 -36.08
N THR A 315 4.00 8.94 -35.90
CA THR A 315 4.93 9.26 -36.99
C THR A 315 5.30 8.03 -37.80
N SER A 316 5.59 6.90 -37.14
CA SER A 316 5.87 5.62 -37.78
C SER A 316 4.71 5.14 -38.66
N ILE A 317 3.47 5.21 -38.15
CA ILE A 317 2.26 4.85 -38.90
C ILE A 317 2.08 5.77 -40.12
N LYS A 318 2.23 7.08 -39.95
CA LYS A 318 2.11 8.05 -41.05
C LYS A 318 3.13 7.76 -42.16
N ASN A 319 4.37 7.42 -41.79
CA ASN A 319 5.42 7.06 -42.74
C ASN A 319 5.10 5.76 -43.48
N ALA A 320 4.57 4.74 -42.79
CA ALA A 320 4.16 3.48 -43.41
C ALA A 320 3.01 3.69 -44.43
N VAL A 321 1.99 4.47 -44.06
CA VAL A 321 0.86 4.79 -44.96
C VAL A 321 1.34 5.58 -46.19
N SER A 322 2.24 6.54 -46.00
CA SER A 322 2.78 7.34 -47.11
C SER A 322 3.53 6.48 -48.12
N ARG A 323 4.27 5.45 -47.67
CA ARG A 323 4.96 4.49 -48.55
C ARG A 323 4.00 3.59 -49.33
N LEU A 324 2.90 3.19 -48.70
CA LEU A 324 1.87 2.37 -49.36
C LEU A 324 1.08 3.16 -50.41
N GLY A 325 0.84 4.45 -50.19
CA GLY A 325 0.16 5.33 -51.15
C GLY A 325 1.03 5.81 -52.32
N SER A 326 2.34 5.56 -52.27
CA SER A 326 3.29 5.86 -53.35
C SER A 326 3.62 4.68 -54.26
N LEU A 327 3.00 3.52 -54.02
CA LEU A 327 3.06 2.31 -54.86
C LEU A 327 1.83 2.25 -55.75
#